data_AF-A0A4R2P4R5-F1
#
_entry.id   AF-A0A4R2P4R5-F1
#
_cell.length_a   1.000
_cell.length_b   1.000
_cell.length_c   1.000
_cell.angle_alpha   90.00
_cell.angle_beta   90.00
_cell.angle_gamma   90.00
#
_symmetry.space_group_name_H-M   'P 1'
#
loop_
_entity.id
_entity.type
_entity.pdbx_description
1 polymer ?
#
loop_
_entity_poly.entity_id
_entity_poly.type
_entity_poly.pdbx_seq_one_letter_code
_entity_poly.pdbx_strand_id
1 'polypeptide(L)' 'MIFSIIIGVIIFGYAIWTLIRFIKKSKQGQCAGCSLNKTCQSGCSTVSPETRQEMLQNLEQKPIHR' A
#
# COMPACT_ATOMS: atom_id res chain seq x y z
N MET A 1 40.12 -11.39 12.13
CA MET A 1 38.84 -12.10 12.37
C MET A 1 37.65 -11.15 12.56
N ILE A 2 37.77 -10.08 13.35
CA ILE A 2 36.70 -9.07 13.56
C ILE A 2 36.15 -8.46 12.25
N PHE A 3 37.02 -8.22 11.26
CA PHE A 3 36.65 -7.55 10.01
C PHE A 3 35.56 -8.29 9.22
N SER A 4 35.66 -9.63 9.16
CA SER A 4 34.68 -10.48 8.47
C SER A 4 33.32 -10.48 9.17
N ILE A 5 33.31 -10.45 10.51
CA ILE A 5 32.08 -10.37 11.31
C ILE A 5 31.37 -9.03 11.06
N ILE A 6 32.11 -7.92 11.05
CA ILE A 6 31.56 -6.58 10.80
C ILE A 6 30.90 -6.52 9.41
N ILE A 7 31.58 -7.02 8.39
CA ILE A 7 31.03 -7.05 7.02
C ILE A 7 29.75 -7.89 6.94
N GLY A 8 29.73 -9.05 7.61
CA GLY A 8 28.53 -9.88 7.68
C GLY A 8 27.36 -9.13 8.31
N VAL A 9 27.57 -8.49 9.47
CA VAL A 9 26.52 -7.75 10.19
C VAL A 9 25.99 -6.57 9.37
N ILE A 10 26.86 -5.85 8.65
CA ILE A 10 26.43 -4.73 7.81
C ILE A 10 25.52 -5.21 6.67
N ILE A 11 25.90 -6.27 5.97
CA ILE A 11 25.10 -6.79 4.84
C ILE A 11 23.76 -7.35 5.35
N PHE A 12 23.79 -8.23 6.35
CA PHE A 12 22.56 -8.84 6.90
C PHE A 12 21.67 -7.79 7.56
N GLY A 13 22.25 -6.85 8.32
CA GLY A 13 21.50 -5.75 8.93
C GLY A 13 20.80 -4.89 7.89
N TYR A 14 21.50 -4.53 6.81
CA TYR A 14 20.91 -3.73 5.74
C TYR A 14 19.83 -4.48 4.96
N ALA A 15 20.03 -5.77 4.68
CA ALA A 15 19.04 -6.61 4.01
C ALA A 15 17.75 -6.75 4.85
N ILE A 16 17.88 -7.03 6.14
CA ILE A 16 16.74 -7.14 7.08
C ILE A 16 16.01 -5.80 7.19
N TRP A 17 16.74 -4.70 7.37
CA TRP A 17 16.16 -3.35 7.44
C TRP A 17 15.36 -3.02 6.17
N THR A 18 15.97 -3.28 5.00
CA THR A 18 15.35 -3.02 3.71
C THR A 18 14.08 -3.84 3.56
N LEU A 19 14.10 -5.13 3.91
CA LEU A 19 12.93 -6.00 3.84
C LEU A 19 11.80 -5.50 4.75
N ILE A 20 12.09 -5.12 6.00
CA ILE A 20 11.09 -4.56 6.93
C ILE A 20 10.51 -3.26 6.38
N ARG A 21 11.35 -2.36 5.87
CA ARG A 21 10.91 -1.10 5.25
C ARG A 21 10.05 -1.35 4.03
N PHE A 22 10.40 -2.33 3.21
CA PHE A 22 9.67 -2.71 2.01
C PHE A 22 8.32 -3.32 2.35
N ILE A 23 8.24 -4.17 3.38
CA ILE A 23 6.96 -4.71 3.87
C ILE A 23 6.07 -3.58 4.41
N LYS A 24 6.63 -2.66 5.21
CA LYS A 24 5.88 -1.47 5.69
C LYS A 24 5.38 -0.59 4.55
N LYS A 25 6.19 -0.42 3.49
CA LYS A 25 5.82 0.33 2.28
C LYS A 25 4.81 -0.43 1.43
N SER A 26 4.92 -1.75 1.34
CA SER A 26 3.98 -2.63 0.62
C SER A 26 2.61 -2.63 1.29
N LYS A 27 2.56 -2.57 2.63
CA LYS A 27 1.32 -2.39 3.40
C LYS A 27 0.63 -1.04 3.14
N GLN A 28 1.34 -0.03 2.63
CA GLN A 28 0.74 1.25 2.23
C GLN A 28 0.01 1.17 0.87
N GLY A 29 0.21 0.10 0.08
CA GLY A 29 -0.55 -0.18 -1.14
C GLY A 29 -0.64 0.99 -2.14
N GLN A 30 -1.75 1.07 -2.87
CA GLN A 30 -2.06 2.16 -3.83
C GLN A 30 -2.08 3.56 -3.19
N CYS A 31 -2.23 3.63 -1.86
CA CYS A 31 -2.18 4.86 -1.09
C CYS A 31 -0.75 5.46 -0.99
N ALA A 32 0.32 4.74 -1.35
CA ALA A 32 1.70 5.23 -1.32
C ALA A 32 2.04 6.29 -2.39
N GLY A 33 1.29 6.35 -3.49
CA GLY A 33 1.39 7.39 -4.52
C GLY A 33 0.40 8.55 -4.33
N CYS A 34 -0.48 8.46 -3.34
CA CYS A 34 -1.54 9.43 -3.14
C CYS A 34 -1.03 10.64 -2.36
N SER A 35 -1.09 11.84 -2.96
CA SER A 35 -0.66 13.10 -2.31
C SER A 35 -1.39 13.37 -0.99
N LEU A 36 -2.62 12.86 -0.86
CA LEU A 36 -3.51 12.96 0.31
C LEU A 36 -3.28 11.89 1.40
N ASN A 37 -2.27 11.01 1.27
CA ASN A 37 -1.96 9.96 2.26
C ASN A 37 -1.88 10.45 3.72
N LYS A 38 -1.51 11.72 3.92
CA LYS A 38 -1.28 12.37 5.22
C LYS A 38 -2.56 12.90 5.88
N THR A 39 -3.64 13.07 5.12
CA THR A 39 -4.92 13.60 5.61
C THR A 39 -6.08 12.62 5.43
N CYS A 40 -5.88 11.54 4.66
CA CYS A 40 -6.89 10.53 4.41
C CYS A 40 -7.08 9.64 5.65
N GLN A 41 -8.03 9.99 6.51
CA GLN A 41 -8.41 9.22 7.71
C GLN A 41 -9.23 7.98 7.37
N SER A 42 -9.97 8.01 6.25
CA SER A 42 -10.50 6.84 5.58
C SER A 42 -9.33 6.11 4.94
N GLY A 43 -8.89 5.00 5.55
CA GLY A 43 -7.94 4.11 4.90
C GLY A 43 -8.41 3.80 3.48
N CYS A 44 -7.48 3.53 2.55
CA CYS A 44 -7.79 2.88 1.28
C CYS A 44 -8.46 1.52 1.60
N SER A 45 -9.73 1.54 2.00
CA SER A 45 -10.55 0.36 2.12
C SER A 45 -10.64 -0.15 0.70
N THR A 46 -10.00 -1.29 0.46
CA THR A 46 -10.33 -2.17 -0.65
C THR A 46 -11.84 -2.22 -0.72
N VAL A 47 -12.40 -1.52 -1.69
CA VAL A 47 -13.82 -1.60 -1.99
C VAL A 47 -14.02 -3.07 -2.33
N SER A 48 -14.65 -3.81 -1.40
CA SER A 48 -14.89 -5.24 -1.62
C SER A 48 -15.69 -5.38 -2.91
N PRO A 49 -15.43 -6.41 -3.75
CA PRO A 49 -16.14 -6.58 -5.01
C PRO A 49 -17.67 -6.49 -4.87
N GLU A 50 -18.22 -6.86 -3.70
CA GLU A 50 -19.64 -6.69 -3.35
C GLU A 50 -20.12 -5.22 -3.37
N THR A 51 -19.35 -4.28 -2.81
CA THR A 51 -19.70 -2.84 -2.79
C THR A 51 -19.56 -2.20 -4.18
N ARG A 52 -18.69 -2.73 -5.05
CA ARG A 52 -18.61 -2.29 -6.46
C ARG A 52 -19.84 -2.72 -7.26
N GLN A 53 -20.41 -3.90 -6.98
CA GLN A 53 -21.65 -4.32 -7.65
C GLN A 53 -22.83 -3.42 -7.29
N GLU A 54 -22.95 -3.02 -6.02
CA GLU A 54 -24.03 -2.11 -5.59
C GLU A 54 -23.93 -0.70 -6.22
N MET A 55 -22.69 -0.20 -6.40
CA MET A 55 -22.46 1.05 -7.15
C MET A 55 -22.74 0.90 -8.65
N LEU A 56 -22.37 -0.23 -9.28
CA LEU A 56 -22.65 -0.45 -10.70
C LEU A 56 -24.16 -0.54 -10.99
N GLN A 57 -24.95 -1.14 -10.07
CA GLN A 57 -26.40 -1.13 -10.19
C GLN A 57 -27.01 0.28 -10.09
N ASN A 58 -26.38 1.20 -9.35
CA ASN A 58 -26.80 2.60 -9.32
C ASN A 58 -26.34 3.40 -10.55
N LEU A 59 -25.21 3.05 -11.17
CA LEU A 59 -24.77 3.68 -12.43
C LEU A 59 -25.62 3.26 -13.64
N GLU A 60 -26.22 2.08 -13.61
CA GLU A 60 -27.23 1.68 -14.62
C GLU A 60 -28.53 2.51 -14.50
N GLN A 61 -28.85 3.04 -13.31
CA GLN A 61 -30.04 3.86 -13.05
C GLN A 61 -29.86 5.36 -13.33
N LYS A 62 -28.68 5.83 -13.77
CA LYS A 62 -28.53 7.21 -14.25
C LYS A 62 -28.65 7.20 -15.77
N PRO A 63 -29.87 7.37 -16.33
CA PRO A 63 -29.99 7.60 -17.76
C PRO A 63 -29.12 8.79 -18.13
N ILE A 64 -28.38 8.58 -19.21
CA ILE A 64 -27.55 9.53 -19.93
C ILE A 64 -28.39 10.76 -20.35
N HIS A 65 -28.71 11.64 -19.40
CA HIS A 65 -29.41 12.89 -19.68
C HIS A 65 -28.40 14.02 -19.83
N ARG A 66 -27.98 14.15 -21.09
CA ARG A 66 -27.41 15.27 -21.84
C ARG A 66 -26.36 16.17 -21.18
#